data_AF-D6PJZ3-F1
#
_entry.id   AF-D6PJZ3-F1
#
_cell.length_a   1.000
_cell.length_b   1.000
_cell.length_c   1.000
_cell.angle_alpha   90.00
_cell.angle_beta   90.00
_cell.angle_gamma   90.00
#
_symmetry.space_group_name_H-M   'P 1'
#
loop_
_entity.id
_entity.type
_entity.pdbx_description
1 polymer ?
#
loop_
_entity_poly.entity_id
_entity_poly.type
_entity_poly.pdbx_seq_one_letter_code
_entity_poly.pdbx_strand_id
1 'polypeptide(L)'
;MKKLIVSGCSYTAKEYISSAYPDMDTSWSKWPELLGKKLNMEVINLATNGAGNRYILQTLLDTIERTPKDEIGLVMAAWSQSNRDDWQNGMPISKWFNSRIKRPGDIYGWVRESLLGYITLQNVCKRYNIPYKQFQMIGLFEPWLAGLKRSEADQLKGLPRYEPLKNQKIIRGYIRTLIDEYEKFIDIDNFIGYSKTNKLNILIKLPFLNF
;
A
#
# COMPACT_ATOMS: atom_id res chain seq x y z
N MET A 1 14.12 -13.07 -20.37
CA MET A 1 14.42 -12.55 -19.02
C MET A 1 13.14 -12.63 -18.20
N LYS A 2 13.19 -12.92 -16.90
CA LYS A 2 11.97 -12.96 -16.07
C LYS A 2 11.56 -11.54 -15.67
N LYS A 3 10.27 -11.32 -15.41
CA LYS A 3 9.67 -10.03 -15.04
C LYS A 3 9.50 -9.89 -13.53
N LEU A 4 9.92 -8.74 -13.01
CA LEU A 4 9.59 -8.23 -11.68
C LEU A 4 8.43 -7.24 -11.83
N ILE A 5 7.22 -7.65 -11.45
CA ILE A 5 6.02 -6.81 -11.50
C ILE A 5 5.84 -6.13 -10.15
N VAL A 6 5.83 -4.79 -10.12
CA VAL A 6 5.74 -4.01 -8.88
C VAL A 6 4.63 -2.99 -8.99
N SER A 7 3.85 -2.81 -7.93
CA SER A 7 2.94 -1.67 -7.80
C SER A 7 3.05 -1.04 -6.42
N GLY A 8 2.75 0.26 -6.35
CA GLY A 8 2.93 1.07 -5.16
C GLY A 8 2.51 2.53 -5.38
N CYS A 9 2.92 3.38 -4.43
CA CYS A 9 2.67 4.82 -4.49
C CYS A 9 3.92 5.60 -4.94
N SER A 10 4.01 6.89 -4.61
CA SER A 10 5.13 7.77 -4.98
C SER A 10 6.51 7.31 -4.49
N TYR A 11 6.58 6.50 -3.43
CA TYR A 11 7.84 5.91 -2.95
C TYR A 11 8.38 4.78 -3.84
N THR A 12 7.55 4.31 -4.77
CA THR A 12 7.86 3.23 -5.71
C THR A 12 7.86 3.72 -7.16
N ALA A 13 7.09 4.76 -7.47
CA ALA A 13 6.97 5.33 -8.81
C ALA A 13 8.35 5.76 -9.36
N LYS A 14 8.66 5.31 -10.58
CA LYS A 14 9.91 5.64 -11.28
C LYS A 14 10.05 7.14 -11.48
N GLU A 15 9.03 7.75 -12.07
CA GLU A 15 8.99 9.17 -12.46
C GLU A 15 8.36 10.04 -11.37
N TYR A 16 8.90 9.95 -10.14
CA TYR A 16 8.47 10.84 -9.06
C TYR A 16 9.00 12.26 -9.30
N ILE A 17 8.12 13.26 -9.26
CA ILE A 17 8.48 14.69 -9.26
C ILE A 17 7.78 15.34 -8.07
N SER A 18 8.51 16.17 -7.33
CA SER A 18 7.93 16.96 -6.24
C SER A 18 7.29 18.22 -6.80
N SER A 19 5.99 18.38 -6.59
CA SER A 19 5.27 19.63 -6.89
C SER A 19 5.60 20.76 -5.92
N ALA A 20 5.97 20.44 -4.67
CA ALA A 20 6.40 21.44 -3.68
C ALA A 20 7.85 21.89 -3.88
N TYR A 21 8.68 21.04 -4.50
CA TYR A 21 10.10 21.28 -4.76
C TYR A 21 10.44 20.86 -6.19
N PRO A 22 10.01 21.63 -7.22
CA PRO A 22 10.15 21.23 -8.63
C PRO A 22 11.61 21.05 -9.06
N ASP A 23 12.55 21.74 -8.42
CA ASP A 23 13.99 21.66 -8.71
C ASP A 23 14.68 20.51 -7.98
N MET A 24 13.95 19.70 -7.19
CA MET A 24 14.50 18.52 -6.54
C MET A 24 14.89 17.49 -7.62
N ASP A 25 16.19 17.25 -7.77
CA ASP A 25 16.69 16.14 -8.59
C ASP A 25 16.12 14.85 -8.02
N THR A 26 15.30 14.15 -8.81
CA THR A 26 14.64 12.90 -8.47
C THR A 26 15.04 11.78 -9.44
N SER A 27 16.13 11.96 -10.18
CA SER A 27 16.62 11.04 -11.22
C SER A 27 17.25 9.75 -10.69
N TRP A 28 17.46 9.64 -9.37
CA TRP A 28 18.03 8.43 -8.76
C TRP A 28 17.18 7.19 -9.04
N SER A 29 17.83 6.04 -9.24
CA SER A 29 17.14 4.75 -9.38
C SER A 29 16.29 4.47 -8.15
N LYS A 30 15.02 4.10 -8.34
CA LYS A 30 14.15 3.70 -7.24
C LYS A 30 14.42 2.24 -6.90
N TRP A 31 13.85 1.81 -5.78
CA TRP A 31 14.10 0.48 -5.26
C TRP A 31 13.70 -0.67 -6.22
N PRO A 32 12.64 -0.56 -7.06
CA PRO A 32 12.31 -1.61 -8.02
C PRO A 32 13.40 -1.83 -9.06
N GLU A 33 14.00 -0.76 -9.58
CA GLU A 33 15.07 -0.85 -10.59
C GLU A 33 16.35 -1.44 -9.98
N LEU A 34 16.69 -1.05 -8.76
CA LEU A 34 17.82 -1.62 -8.02
C LEU A 34 17.61 -3.12 -7.75
N LEU A 35 16.40 -3.51 -7.37
CA LEU A 35 16.06 -4.91 -7.12
C LEU A 35 16.05 -5.74 -8.41
N GLY A 36 15.45 -5.23 -9.48
CA GLY A 36 15.42 -5.89 -10.79
C GLY A 36 16.83 -6.17 -11.31
N LYS A 37 17.74 -5.19 -11.20
CA LYS A 37 19.17 -5.37 -11.54
C LYS A 37 19.80 -6.49 -10.71
N LYS A 38 19.56 -6.51 -9.39
CA LYS A 38 20.13 -7.53 -8.49
C LYS A 38 19.60 -8.94 -8.77
N LEU A 39 18.35 -9.06 -9.21
CA LEU A 39 17.69 -10.33 -9.52
C LEU A 39 17.82 -10.73 -11.00
N ASN A 40 18.47 -9.92 -11.84
CA ASN A 40 18.51 -10.09 -13.29
C ASN A 40 17.10 -10.23 -13.91
N MET A 41 16.20 -9.33 -13.52
CA MET A 41 14.80 -9.27 -13.97
C MET A 41 14.48 -7.94 -14.66
N GLU A 42 13.61 -8.02 -15.67
CA GLU A 42 12.99 -6.86 -16.29
C GLU A 42 11.92 -6.29 -15.36
N VAL A 43 11.92 -4.98 -15.11
CA VAL A 43 11.00 -4.35 -14.15
C VAL A 43 9.77 -3.80 -14.87
N ILE A 44 8.60 -4.27 -14.47
CA ILE A 44 7.30 -3.65 -14.80
C ILE A 44 6.85 -2.87 -13.56
N ASN A 45 7.17 -1.58 -13.53
CA ASN A 45 6.84 -0.69 -12.41
C ASN A 45 5.52 0.05 -12.70
N LEU A 46 4.45 -0.38 -12.04
CA LEU A 46 3.09 0.14 -12.18
C LEU A 46 2.78 1.23 -11.15
N ALA A 47 3.73 1.61 -10.30
CA ALA A 47 3.45 2.54 -9.22
C ALA A 47 3.12 3.95 -9.72
N THR A 48 2.20 4.62 -9.03
CA THR A 48 1.81 6.00 -9.36
C THR A 48 1.67 6.87 -8.12
N ASN A 49 1.81 8.18 -8.33
CA ASN A 49 1.75 9.15 -7.24
C ASN A 49 0.37 9.16 -6.59
N GLY A 50 0.37 9.09 -5.26
CA GLY A 50 -0.86 9.18 -4.50
C GLY A 50 -1.66 7.89 -4.36
N ALA A 51 -1.30 6.82 -5.08
CA ALA A 51 -2.05 5.56 -5.10
C ALA A 51 -2.34 4.97 -3.71
N GLY A 52 -3.58 4.51 -3.55
CA GLY A 52 -4.04 3.67 -2.46
C GLY A 52 -3.97 2.19 -2.80
N ASN A 53 -4.48 1.39 -1.86
CA ASN A 53 -4.36 -0.07 -1.92
C ASN A 53 -5.23 -0.69 -3.02
N ARG A 54 -6.31 -0.03 -3.43
CA ARG A 54 -7.19 -0.54 -4.50
C ARG A 54 -6.49 -0.47 -5.85
N TYR A 55 -5.86 0.66 -6.15
CA TYR A 55 -5.02 0.80 -7.33
C TYR A 55 -3.92 -0.26 -7.36
N ILE A 56 -3.19 -0.40 -6.24
CA ILE A 56 -2.05 -1.32 -6.14
C ILE A 56 -2.50 -2.75 -6.42
N LEU A 57 -3.59 -3.20 -5.78
CA LEU A 57 -4.11 -4.54 -5.99
C LEU A 57 -4.56 -4.74 -7.45
N GLN A 58 -5.43 -3.85 -7.96
CA GLN A 58 -6.03 -4.06 -9.28
C GLN A 58 -5.01 -4.02 -10.41
N THR A 59 -4.02 -3.12 -10.35
CA THR A 59 -2.96 -3.06 -11.35
C THR A 59 -2.06 -4.29 -11.34
N LEU A 60 -1.75 -4.83 -10.15
CA LEU A 60 -1.02 -6.10 -10.04
C LEU A 60 -1.83 -7.25 -10.64
N LEU A 61 -3.10 -7.38 -10.27
CA LEU A 61 -3.97 -8.45 -10.79
C LEU A 61 -4.12 -8.38 -12.31
N ASP A 62 -4.42 -7.20 -12.86
CA ASP A 62 -4.56 -7.02 -14.32
C ASP A 62 -3.24 -7.34 -15.05
N THR A 63 -2.10 -6.94 -14.50
CA THR A 63 -0.79 -7.23 -15.11
C THR A 63 -0.41 -8.71 -15.00
N ILE A 64 -0.74 -9.37 -13.89
CA ILE A 64 -0.55 -10.81 -13.72
C ILE A 64 -1.34 -11.58 -14.79
N GLU A 65 -2.62 -11.25 -14.96
CA GLU A 65 -3.50 -11.93 -15.93
C GLU A 65 -3.07 -11.69 -17.39
N ARG A 66 -2.43 -10.57 -17.69
CA ARG A 66 -1.96 -10.21 -19.04
C ARG A 66 -0.53 -10.62 -19.35
N THR A 67 0.22 -11.11 -18.36
CA THR A 67 1.62 -11.53 -18.55
C THR A 67 1.68 -13.05 -18.60
N PRO A 68 2.31 -13.67 -19.62
CA PRO A 68 2.53 -15.10 -19.63
C PRO A 68 3.19 -15.54 -18.32
N LYS A 69 2.59 -16.51 -17.64
CA LYS A 69 3.00 -16.93 -16.29
C LYS A 69 4.48 -17.30 -16.21
N ASP A 70 4.99 -17.98 -17.24
CA ASP A 70 6.38 -18.40 -17.37
C ASP A 70 7.34 -17.23 -17.65
N GLU A 71 6.85 -16.03 -17.91
CA GLU A 71 7.67 -14.81 -17.93
C GLU A 71 7.74 -14.14 -16.56
N ILE A 72 6.81 -14.39 -15.65
CA ILE A 72 6.78 -13.78 -14.32
C ILE A 72 7.83 -14.42 -13.41
N GLY A 73 8.74 -13.60 -12.88
CA GLY A 73 9.76 -14.01 -11.91
C GLY A 73 9.37 -13.70 -10.47
N LEU A 74 8.79 -12.52 -10.24
CA LEU A 74 8.38 -12.06 -8.91
C LEU A 74 7.31 -10.97 -9.03
N VAL A 75 6.28 -11.03 -8.18
CA VAL A 75 5.32 -9.96 -7.97
C VAL A 75 5.56 -9.27 -6.63
N MET A 76 5.56 -7.95 -6.59
CA MET A 76 5.71 -7.19 -5.35
C MET A 76 4.65 -6.09 -5.15
N ALA A 77 3.98 -6.13 -3.99
CA ALA A 77 3.11 -5.06 -3.54
C ALA A 77 3.77 -4.21 -2.45
N ALA A 78 3.95 -2.92 -2.76
CA ALA A 78 4.39 -1.90 -1.81
C ALA A 78 3.17 -1.11 -1.33
N TRP A 79 2.44 -1.69 -0.37
CA TRP A 79 1.14 -1.21 0.09
C TRP A 79 1.22 0.19 0.71
N SER A 80 0.14 0.94 0.50
CA SER A 80 -0.05 2.32 0.95
C SER A 80 -1.06 2.37 2.10
N GLN A 81 -1.51 3.58 2.41
CA GLN A 81 -2.43 3.84 3.51
C GLN A 81 -3.86 3.39 3.19
N SER A 82 -4.58 2.88 4.20
CA SER A 82 -5.96 2.40 4.07
C SER A 82 -6.93 3.53 3.73
N ASN A 83 -6.73 4.76 4.18
CA ASN A 83 -7.64 5.87 3.92
C ASN A 83 -7.62 6.40 2.48
N ARG A 84 -6.66 5.97 1.65
CA ARG A 84 -6.60 6.38 0.24
C ARG A 84 -7.63 5.63 -0.56
N ASP A 85 -8.41 6.37 -1.34
CA ASP A 85 -9.35 5.81 -2.30
C ASP A 85 -8.79 5.91 -3.71
N ASP A 86 -9.10 4.92 -4.53
CA ASP A 86 -8.73 4.90 -5.95
C ASP A 86 -9.94 4.48 -6.79
N TRP A 87 -10.12 5.12 -7.93
CA TRP A 87 -11.17 4.77 -8.88
C TRP A 87 -10.72 5.10 -10.31
N GLN A 88 -11.39 4.48 -11.28
CA GLN A 88 -11.23 4.82 -12.70
C GLN A 88 -12.46 5.59 -13.16
N ASN A 89 -12.26 6.63 -13.98
CA ASN A 89 -13.35 7.40 -14.59
C ASN A 89 -13.15 7.51 -16.10
N GLY A 90 -14.16 7.08 -16.86
CA GLY A 90 -14.34 7.42 -18.27
C GLY A 90 -13.20 6.99 -19.21
N MET A 91 -13.23 7.53 -20.43
CA MET A 91 -12.20 7.32 -21.45
C MET A 91 -10.96 8.19 -21.17
N PRO A 92 -9.74 7.64 -21.33
CA PRO A 92 -9.46 6.23 -21.59
C PRO A 92 -9.78 5.38 -20.35
N ILE A 93 -10.29 4.16 -20.56
CA ILE A 93 -10.71 3.18 -19.53
C ILE A 93 -9.60 2.91 -18.47
N SER A 94 -8.36 3.29 -18.76
CA SER A 94 -7.19 3.14 -17.90
C SER A 94 -6.90 4.32 -16.97
N LYS A 95 -7.62 5.45 -17.03
CA LYS A 95 -7.27 6.63 -16.22
C LYS A 95 -7.69 6.45 -14.76
N TRP A 96 -6.69 6.32 -13.90
CA TRP A 96 -6.87 6.25 -12.46
C TRP A 96 -6.86 7.62 -11.79
N PHE A 97 -7.72 7.74 -10.80
CA PHE A 97 -7.83 8.87 -9.90
C PHE A 97 -7.67 8.37 -8.47
N ASN A 98 -7.20 9.25 -7.59
CA ASN A 98 -7.09 8.94 -6.18
C ASN A 98 -7.49 10.13 -5.29
N SER A 99 -7.89 9.81 -4.07
CA SER A 99 -8.20 10.78 -3.01
C SER A 99 -7.67 10.28 -1.69
N ARG A 100 -7.10 11.18 -0.88
CA ARG A 100 -6.57 10.84 0.45
C ARG A 100 -7.58 11.01 1.58
N ILE A 101 -8.63 11.80 1.38
CA ILE A 101 -9.49 12.31 2.48
C ILE A 101 -10.99 12.17 2.21
N LYS A 102 -11.39 11.83 0.98
CA LYS A 102 -12.80 11.71 0.60
C LYS A 102 -13.25 10.27 0.39
N ARG A 103 -12.52 9.30 0.96
CA ARG A 103 -12.90 7.88 0.89
C ARG A 103 -14.18 7.66 1.70
N PRO A 104 -15.25 7.10 1.12
CA PRO A 104 -16.45 6.75 1.89
C PRO A 104 -16.18 5.67 2.95
N GLY A 105 -16.98 5.65 4.02
CA GLY A 105 -16.83 4.70 5.13
C GLY A 105 -15.90 5.20 6.23
N ASP A 106 -15.30 4.26 6.97
CA ASP A 106 -14.44 4.56 8.11
C ASP A 106 -13.14 3.74 8.11
N ILE A 107 -12.24 4.10 9.02
CA ILE A 107 -10.92 3.47 9.15
C ILE A 107 -10.97 1.96 9.35
N TYR A 108 -12.01 1.42 10.00
CA TYR A 108 -12.14 -0.02 10.23
C TYR A 108 -12.47 -0.74 8.92
N GLY A 109 -13.42 -0.21 8.16
CA GLY A 109 -13.74 -0.71 6.83
C GLY A 109 -12.55 -0.63 5.88
N TRP A 110 -11.82 0.49 5.90
CA TRP A 110 -10.65 0.70 5.05
C TRP A 110 -9.49 -0.25 5.37
N VAL A 111 -9.24 -0.49 6.66
CA VAL A 111 -8.24 -1.48 7.10
C VAL A 111 -8.67 -2.87 6.67
N ARG A 112 -9.94 -3.24 6.90
CA ARG A 112 -10.47 -4.54 6.48
C ARG A 112 -10.30 -4.78 4.98
N GLU A 113 -10.65 -3.80 4.15
CA GLU A 113 -10.47 -3.87 2.69
C GLU A 113 -8.99 -4.05 2.31
N SER A 114 -8.08 -3.37 3.01
CA SER A 114 -6.64 -3.52 2.77
C SER A 114 -6.14 -4.92 3.13
N LEU A 115 -6.56 -5.47 4.28
CA LEU A 115 -6.21 -6.83 4.72
C LEU A 115 -6.75 -7.89 3.73
N LEU A 116 -7.99 -7.71 3.25
CA LEU A 116 -8.55 -8.55 2.21
C LEU A 116 -7.74 -8.45 0.91
N GLY A 117 -7.28 -7.26 0.53
CA GLY A 117 -6.39 -7.09 -0.61
C GLY A 117 -5.08 -7.87 -0.50
N TYR A 118 -4.48 -7.94 0.70
CA TYR A 118 -3.28 -8.74 0.96
C TYR A 118 -3.54 -10.22 0.70
N ILE A 119 -4.68 -10.70 1.21
CA ILE A 119 -5.14 -12.07 1.07
C ILE A 119 -5.48 -12.39 -0.39
N THR A 120 -6.11 -11.46 -1.11
CA THR A 120 -6.43 -11.62 -2.53
C THR A 120 -5.17 -11.79 -3.36
N LEU A 121 -4.19 -10.90 -3.20
CA LEU A 121 -2.93 -10.97 -3.95
C LEU A 121 -2.21 -12.30 -3.70
N GLN A 122 -2.02 -12.70 -2.43
CA GLN A 122 -1.36 -13.96 -2.12
C GLN A 122 -2.10 -15.16 -2.71
N ASN A 123 -3.44 -15.15 -2.70
CA ASN A 123 -4.23 -16.29 -3.15
C ASN A 123 -4.11 -16.47 -4.66
N VAL A 124 -4.13 -15.37 -5.42
CA VAL A 124 -3.88 -15.37 -6.86
C VAL A 124 -2.46 -15.86 -7.16
N CYS A 125 -1.44 -15.31 -6.50
CA CYS A 125 -0.06 -15.72 -6.71
C CYS A 125 0.16 -17.21 -6.37
N LYS A 126 -0.37 -17.68 -5.23
CA LYS A 126 -0.31 -19.11 -4.84
C LYS A 126 -1.04 -20.01 -5.84
N ARG A 127 -2.24 -19.62 -6.28
CA ARG A 127 -3.06 -20.39 -7.22
C ARG A 127 -2.34 -20.64 -8.54
N TYR A 128 -1.55 -19.66 -9.00
CA TYR A 128 -0.76 -19.76 -10.21
C TYR A 128 0.70 -20.17 -9.97
N ASN A 129 1.11 -20.45 -8.74
CA ASN A 129 2.52 -20.75 -8.39
C ASN A 129 3.50 -19.64 -8.84
N ILE A 130 3.11 -18.38 -8.63
CA ILE A 130 3.89 -17.19 -8.90
C ILE A 130 4.59 -16.74 -7.60
N PRO A 131 5.93 -16.57 -7.58
CA PRO A 131 6.62 -15.98 -6.45
C PRO A 131 6.13 -14.57 -6.18
N TYR A 132 5.89 -14.23 -4.92
CA TYR A 132 5.44 -12.90 -4.53
C TYR A 132 6.03 -12.45 -3.19
N LYS A 133 6.14 -11.14 -3.01
CA LYS A 133 6.40 -10.50 -1.72
C LYS A 133 5.49 -9.30 -1.56
N GLN A 134 5.14 -8.99 -0.33
CA GLN A 134 4.37 -7.79 -0.01
C GLN A 134 4.90 -7.14 1.25
N PHE A 135 4.73 -5.82 1.35
CA PHE A 135 5.14 -5.07 2.53
C PHE A 135 4.38 -3.75 2.61
N GLN A 136 4.42 -3.14 3.80
CA GLN A 136 3.86 -1.81 4.00
C GLN A 136 4.91 -0.74 3.70
N MET A 137 4.71 -0.01 2.60
CA MET A 137 5.54 1.13 2.23
C MET A 137 5.19 2.36 3.07
N ILE A 138 3.91 2.55 3.36
CA ILE A 138 3.42 3.58 4.27
C ILE A 138 2.60 2.90 5.37
N GLY A 139 2.68 3.42 6.61
CA GLY A 139 1.89 2.90 7.73
C GLY A 139 0.40 2.84 7.39
N LEU A 140 -0.20 1.66 7.61
CA LEU A 140 -1.56 1.32 7.19
C LEU A 140 -2.60 2.37 7.57
N PHE A 141 -2.59 2.79 8.83
CA PHE A 141 -3.62 3.68 9.39
C PHE A 141 -3.06 4.75 10.34
N GLU A 142 -1.84 4.60 10.85
CA GLU A 142 -1.27 5.54 11.84
C GLU A 142 -1.20 7.00 11.35
N PRO A 143 -0.79 7.29 10.09
CA PRO A 143 -0.76 8.69 9.67
C PRO A 143 -2.16 9.30 9.53
N TRP A 144 -3.22 8.49 9.40
CA TRP A 144 -4.60 8.97 9.48
C TRP A 144 -5.01 9.29 10.92
N LEU A 145 -4.65 8.42 11.89
CA LEU A 145 -4.92 8.65 13.31
C LEU A 145 -4.19 9.87 13.86
N ALA A 146 -2.90 10.00 13.55
CA ALA A 146 -2.01 11.03 14.09
C ALA A 146 -2.13 12.39 13.39
N GLY A 147 -3.05 12.53 12.43
CA GLY A 147 -3.19 13.72 11.60
C GLY A 147 -2.34 13.60 10.34
N LEU A 148 -3.00 13.57 9.19
CA LEU A 148 -2.33 13.42 7.90
C LEU A 148 -1.36 14.58 7.65
N LYS A 149 -0.17 14.23 7.15
CA LYS A 149 0.71 15.22 6.53
C LYS A 149 0.03 15.86 5.33
N ARG A 150 0.22 17.18 5.18
CA ARG A 150 -0.17 17.97 4.02
C ARG A 150 0.32 17.31 2.73
N SER A 151 -0.54 17.22 1.73
CA SER A 151 -0.05 16.97 0.37
C SER A 151 0.85 18.14 -0.06
N GLU A 152 1.66 17.94 -1.08
CA GLU A 152 2.46 19.04 -1.64
C GLU A 152 1.57 20.19 -2.14
N ALA A 153 0.41 19.87 -2.74
CA ALA A 153 -0.60 20.85 -3.10
C ALA A 153 -1.16 21.63 -1.89
N ASP A 154 -1.38 20.96 -0.75
CA ASP A 154 -1.82 21.62 0.48
C ASP A 154 -0.70 22.53 1.04
N GLN A 155 0.57 22.12 0.90
CA GLN A 155 1.72 22.93 1.32
C GLN A 155 1.83 24.20 0.49
N LEU A 156 1.71 24.10 -0.84
CA LEU A 156 1.71 25.24 -1.75
C LEU A 156 0.57 26.22 -1.46
N LYS A 157 -0.59 25.71 -1.03
CA LYS A 157 -1.75 26.53 -0.64
C LYS A 157 -1.69 27.07 0.80
N GLY A 158 -0.63 26.77 1.55
CA GLY A 158 -0.50 27.18 2.95
C GLY A 158 -1.56 26.60 3.88
N LEU A 159 -2.22 25.50 3.49
CA LEU A 159 -3.28 24.89 4.30
C LEU A 159 -2.72 24.30 5.60
N PRO A 160 -3.52 24.24 6.69
CA PRO A 160 -3.12 23.59 7.92
C PRO A 160 -2.94 22.08 7.73
N ARG A 161 -2.31 21.43 8.72
CA ARG A 161 -2.30 19.96 8.77
C ARG A 161 -3.70 19.44 9.07
N TYR A 162 -3.93 18.19 8.71
CA TYR A 162 -5.15 17.51 9.14
C TYR A 162 -5.03 17.19 10.63
N GLU A 163 -6.07 17.53 11.39
CA GLU A 163 -6.11 17.29 12.81
C GLU A 163 -6.08 15.78 13.12
N PRO A 164 -5.39 15.36 14.19
CA PRO A 164 -5.46 13.99 14.66
C PRO A 164 -6.88 13.59 15.02
N LEU A 165 -7.22 12.32 14.83
CA LEU A 165 -8.50 11.80 15.30
C LEU A 165 -8.57 11.81 16.83
N LYS A 166 -9.76 12.05 17.37
CA LYS A 166 -10.05 11.84 18.79
C LYS A 166 -10.04 10.33 19.09
N ASN A 167 -9.84 9.97 20.36
CA ASN A 167 -9.91 8.57 20.83
C ASN A 167 -8.93 7.59 20.14
N GLN A 168 -7.76 8.05 19.68
CA GLN A 168 -6.80 7.21 18.92
C GLN A 168 -6.43 5.91 19.63
N LYS A 169 -6.31 5.91 20.96
CA LYS A 169 -5.98 4.70 21.74
C LYS A 169 -7.04 3.61 21.55
N ILE A 170 -8.31 3.99 21.60
CA ILE A 170 -9.45 3.07 21.44
C ILE A 170 -9.50 2.58 19.99
N ILE A 171 -9.44 3.50 19.02
CA ILE A 171 -9.48 3.15 17.59
C ILE A 171 -8.33 2.20 17.22
N ARG A 172 -7.12 2.49 17.71
CA ARG A 172 -5.94 1.63 17.52
C ARG A 172 -6.14 0.24 18.14
N GLY A 173 -6.80 0.14 19.30
CA GLY A 173 -7.16 -1.13 19.92
C GLY A 173 -8.02 -1.99 19.00
N TYR A 174 -9.14 -1.43 18.52
CA TYR A 174 -10.03 -2.15 17.60
C TYR A 174 -9.38 -2.53 16.27
N ILE A 175 -8.58 -1.63 15.68
CA ILE A 175 -7.85 -1.93 14.45
C ILE A 175 -6.84 -3.07 14.66
N ARG A 176 -6.18 -3.12 15.82
CA ARG A 176 -5.25 -4.21 16.16
C ARG A 176 -5.99 -5.53 16.29
N THR A 177 -7.11 -5.57 16.99
CA THR A 177 -7.97 -6.77 17.06
C THR A 177 -8.35 -7.25 15.66
N LEU A 178 -8.76 -6.33 14.78
CA LEU A 178 -9.06 -6.66 13.39
C LEU A 178 -7.84 -7.20 12.62
N ILE A 179 -6.64 -6.65 12.81
CA ILE A 179 -5.42 -7.16 12.17
C ILE A 179 -5.06 -8.55 12.69
N ASP A 180 -5.14 -8.77 14.01
CA ASP A 180 -4.83 -10.03 14.66
C ASP A 180 -5.81 -11.15 14.21
N GLU A 181 -7.09 -10.84 14.05
CA GLU A 181 -8.10 -11.76 13.49
C GLU A 181 -7.74 -12.25 12.07
N TYR A 182 -7.13 -11.38 11.28
CA TYR A 182 -6.75 -11.66 9.89
C TYR A 182 -5.34 -12.24 9.74
N GLU A 183 -4.47 -12.12 10.75
CA GLU A 183 -3.08 -12.59 10.69
C GLU A 183 -2.98 -14.07 10.30
N LYS A 184 -3.89 -14.91 10.82
CA LYS A 184 -3.95 -16.35 10.48
C LYS A 184 -4.20 -16.65 9.00
N PHE A 185 -4.69 -15.68 8.23
CA PHE A 185 -4.94 -15.81 6.80
C PHE A 185 -3.82 -15.21 5.95
N ILE A 186 -2.90 -14.46 6.55
CA ILE A 186 -1.83 -13.76 5.85
C ILE A 186 -0.57 -14.62 5.85
N ASP A 187 0.02 -14.76 4.66
CA ASP A 187 1.32 -15.42 4.50
C ASP A 187 2.44 -14.51 5.00
N ILE A 188 2.77 -14.63 6.28
CA ILE A 188 3.78 -13.80 6.96
C ILE A 188 5.20 -14.01 6.41
N ASP A 189 5.50 -15.15 5.81
CA ASP A 189 6.81 -15.44 5.20
C ASP A 189 7.01 -14.65 3.90
N ASN A 190 5.90 -14.33 3.22
CA ASN A 190 5.88 -13.46 2.05
C ASN A 190 5.47 -12.02 2.37
N PHE A 191 5.19 -11.69 3.63
CA PHE A 191 4.91 -10.33 4.09
C PHE A 191 6.06 -9.75 4.91
N ILE A 192 6.92 -8.95 4.25
CA ILE A 192 8.12 -8.40 4.87
C ILE A 192 7.73 -7.40 5.97
N GLY A 193 8.18 -7.69 7.18
CA GLY A 193 8.00 -6.81 8.34
C GLY A 193 6.63 -6.88 9.00
N TYR A 194 5.74 -7.81 8.60
CA TYR A 194 4.37 -7.90 9.14
C TYR A 194 4.36 -7.97 10.68
N SER A 195 5.17 -8.85 11.26
CA SER A 195 5.28 -9.00 12.72
C SER A 195 5.83 -7.77 13.44
N LYS A 196 6.58 -6.87 12.79
CA LYS A 196 7.04 -5.60 13.38
C LYS A 196 5.93 -4.54 13.37
N THR A 197 5.03 -4.60 12.40
CA THR A 197 3.78 -3.81 12.39
C THR A 197 2.90 -4.16 13.59
N ASN A 198 2.92 -5.43 14.02
CA ASN A 198 2.11 -5.93 15.12
C ASN A 198 2.87 -5.91 16.48
N LYS A 199 4.19 -6.13 16.55
CA LYS A 199 4.90 -6.31 17.85
C LYS A 199 5.01 -5.09 18.78
N LEU A 200 4.56 -3.90 18.38
CA LEU A 200 4.23 -2.83 19.35
C LEU A 200 3.00 -3.19 20.24
N ASN A 201 2.46 -4.42 20.11
CA ASN A 201 1.33 -4.98 20.85
C ASN A 201 1.64 -5.43 22.29
N ILE A 202 2.89 -5.73 22.66
CA ILE A 202 3.18 -6.27 24.01
C ILE A 202 3.12 -5.19 25.11
N LEU A 203 3.37 -3.92 24.78
CA LEU A 203 3.41 -2.82 25.75
C LEU A 203 2.03 -2.17 26.01
N ILE A 204 0.97 -2.61 25.32
CA ILE A 204 -0.39 -2.05 25.44
C ILE A 204 -1.40 -3.18 25.63
N LYS A 205 -1.14 -4.13 26.55
CA LYS A 205 -2.20 -5.02 27.03
C LYS A 205 -3.27 -4.16 27.72
N LEU A 206 -4.42 -4.00 27.07
CA LEU A 206 -5.61 -3.43 27.70
C LEU A 206 -6.29 -4.53 28.54
N PRO A 207 -6.57 -4.31 29.83
CA PRO A 207 -7.20 -5.32 30.71
C PRO A 207 -8.69 -5.57 30.44
N PHE A 208 -9.29 -4.98 29.42
CA PHE A 208 -10.74 -4.93 29.28
C PHE A 208 -11.12 -5.34 27.87
N LEU A 209 -11.44 -6.62 27.69
CA LEU A 209 -12.38 -7.17 26.71
C LEU A 209 -12.47 -8.68 27.00
N ASN A 210 -13.19 -9.03 28.08
CA ASN A 210 -13.83 -10.33 28.22
C ASN A 210 -15.31 -10.09 27.92
N PHE A 211 -15.76 -10.54 26.76
CA PHE A 211 -17.16 -10.83 26.45
C PHE A 211 -17.19 -12.13 25.65
#